data_AF-A0A932HLZ5-F1
#
_entry.id   AF-A0A932HLZ5-F1
#
_cell.length_a   1.000
_cell.length_b   1.000
_cell.length_c   1.000
_cell.angle_alpha   90.00
_cell.angle_beta   90.00
_cell.angle_gamma   90.00
#
_symmetry.space_group_name_H-M   'P 1'
#
loop_
_entity.id
_entity.type
_entity.pdbx_description
1 polymer ?
#
loop_
_entity_poly.entity_id
_entity_poly.type
_entity_poly.pdbx_seq_one_letter_code
_entity_poly.pdbx_strand_id
1 'polypeptide(L)'
;NGPKGITPIVRPPLFFQPALEAVGIHASPPALYPLYFYFLVLLIVGVVILVNRRLEDSHIGRAWEAIREDEVAAQAMGVPLVRMKLLAFACGASFAGAMGVVFSAKQVFINPESFTFLESIGVLAMVILGGMGSIPGAILGATVVTVLNLQVLKGLSLWLNELRNAGVTILGYNLANLPTQLEPAKYERMIFGLILVLMMIYRPQGILPARRRTRELGGG
;
A
#
# COMPACT_ATOMS: atom_id res chain seq x y z
N ASN A 1 -10.30 -15.29 21.99
CA ASN A 1 -9.63 -15.31 20.66
C ASN A 1 -8.14 -15.51 20.87
N GLY A 2 -7.64 -16.75 20.74
CA GLY A 2 -6.22 -17.08 20.86
C GLY A 2 -5.45 -16.91 19.54
N PRO A 3 -4.27 -17.53 19.37
CA PRO A 3 -3.46 -17.45 18.14
C PRO A 3 -4.18 -17.96 16.86
N LYS A 4 -5.36 -18.56 17.00
CA LYS A 4 -6.17 -19.14 15.91
C LYS A 4 -6.97 -18.12 15.08
N GLY A 5 -6.88 -16.82 15.35
CA GLY A 5 -7.53 -15.78 14.53
C GLY A 5 -9.07 -15.77 14.60
N ILE A 6 -9.71 -15.15 13.61
CA ILE A 6 -11.18 -15.10 13.45
C ILE A 6 -11.56 -15.86 12.17
N THR A 7 -12.32 -16.95 12.30
CA THR A 7 -12.87 -17.75 11.20
C THR A 7 -14.34 -18.12 11.41
N PRO A 8 -15.14 -18.20 10.32
CA PRO A 8 -14.98 -17.57 9.01
C PRO A 8 -15.65 -16.19 8.98
N ILE A 9 -15.01 -15.21 8.33
CA ILE A 9 -15.64 -13.92 8.03
C ILE A 9 -16.56 -14.12 6.82
N VAL A 10 -17.84 -13.81 6.99
CA VAL A 10 -18.85 -13.97 5.93
C VAL A 10 -18.56 -13.00 4.78
N ARG A 11 -18.63 -13.50 3.54
CA ARG A 11 -18.48 -12.66 2.35
C ARG A 11 -19.72 -11.80 2.14
N PRO A 12 -19.59 -10.55 1.66
CA PRO A 12 -20.74 -9.71 1.37
C PRO A 12 -21.59 -10.33 0.24
N PRO A 13 -22.92 -10.19 0.29
CA PRO A 13 -23.80 -10.70 -0.77
C PRO A 13 -23.55 -9.96 -2.09
N LEU A 14 -23.53 -10.71 -3.20
CA LEU A 14 -23.39 -10.16 -4.55
C LEU A 14 -24.73 -9.59 -5.01
N PHE A 15 -25.08 -8.40 -4.52
CA PHE A 15 -26.37 -7.74 -4.80
C PHE A 15 -26.66 -7.54 -6.31
N PHE A 16 -25.62 -7.51 -7.14
CA PHE A 16 -25.70 -7.29 -8.59
C PHE A 16 -25.76 -8.60 -9.39
N GLN A 17 -25.59 -9.76 -8.76
CA GLN A 17 -25.65 -11.06 -9.44
C GLN A 17 -27.03 -11.31 -10.09
N PRO A 18 -28.17 -11.06 -9.42
CA PRO A 18 -29.49 -11.25 -10.05
C PRO A 18 -29.71 -10.33 -11.27
N ALA A 19 -29.14 -9.12 -11.24
CA ALA A 19 -29.21 -8.19 -12.36
C ALA A 19 -28.36 -8.66 -13.56
N LEU A 20 -27.20 -9.28 -13.31
CA LEU A 20 -26.37 -9.88 -14.37
C LEU A 20 -27.08 -11.09 -15.01
N GLU A 21 -27.69 -11.93 -14.19
CA GLU A 21 -28.46 -13.09 -14.65
C GLU A 21 -29.67 -12.65 -15.48
N ALA A 22 -30.36 -11.57 -15.10
CA ALA A 22 -31.44 -10.98 -15.89
C ALA A 22 -31.00 -10.46 -17.27
N VAL A 23 -29.74 -10.08 -17.43
CA VAL A 23 -29.13 -9.63 -18.70
C VAL A 23 -28.50 -10.82 -19.47
N GLY A 24 -28.64 -12.05 -18.97
CA GLY A 24 -28.14 -13.27 -19.60
C GLY A 24 -26.66 -13.57 -19.31
N ILE A 25 -26.00 -12.80 -18.45
CA ILE A 25 -24.61 -13.02 -18.05
C ILE A 25 -24.57 -13.99 -16.87
N HIS A 26 -24.31 -15.27 -17.17
CA HIS A 26 -24.17 -16.32 -16.17
C HIS A 26 -22.70 -16.41 -15.75
N ALA A 27 -22.32 -15.66 -14.71
CA ALA A 27 -20.98 -15.70 -14.14
C ALA A 27 -20.99 -16.44 -12.80
N SER A 28 -20.05 -17.37 -12.62
CA SER A 28 -19.94 -18.12 -11.37
C SER A 28 -19.46 -17.21 -10.22
N PRO A 29 -19.95 -17.39 -8.98
CA PRO A 29 -19.56 -16.56 -7.84
C PRO A 29 -18.03 -16.45 -7.61
N PRO A 30 -17.21 -17.51 -7.79
CA PRO A 30 -15.76 -17.41 -7.67
C PRO A 30 -15.09 -16.41 -8.64
N ALA A 31 -15.68 -16.20 -9.83
CA ALA A 31 -15.20 -15.22 -10.80
C ALA A 31 -15.68 -13.79 -10.49
N LEU A 32 -16.86 -13.65 -9.87
CA LEU A 32 -17.45 -12.34 -9.55
C LEU A 32 -16.82 -11.67 -8.33
N TYR A 33 -16.43 -12.43 -7.30
CA TYR A 33 -15.86 -11.86 -6.07
C TYR A 33 -14.57 -11.04 -6.29
N PRO A 34 -13.57 -11.49 -7.09
CA PRO A 34 -12.38 -10.68 -7.37
C PRO A 34 -12.71 -9.35 -8.05
N LEU A 35 -13.63 -9.36 -9.03
CA LEU A 35 -14.09 -8.16 -9.72
C LEU A 35 -14.84 -7.22 -8.78
N TYR A 36 -15.73 -7.77 -7.95
CA TYR A 36 -16.45 -7.02 -6.92
C TYR A 36 -15.49 -6.26 -5.99
N PHE A 37 -14.52 -6.97 -5.39
CA PHE A 37 -13.55 -6.35 -4.50
C PHE A 37 -12.64 -5.36 -5.24
N TYR A 38 -12.30 -5.62 -6.50
CA TYR A 38 -11.53 -4.69 -7.31
C TYR A 38 -12.26 -3.35 -7.49
N PHE A 39 -13.52 -3.37 -7.95
CA PHE A 39 -14.30 -2.15 -8.13
C PHE A 39 -14.65 -1.47 -6.81
N LEU A 40 -14.91 -2.25 -5.75
CA LEU A 40 -15.14 -1.71 -4.40
C LEU A 40 -13.91 -0.95 -3.88
N VAL A 41 -12.72 -1.55 -3.96
CA VAL A 41 -11.47 -0.91 -3.53
C VAL A 41 -11.18 0.31 -4.41
N LEU A 42 -11.39 0.21 -5.72
CA LEU A 42 -11.20 1.34 -6.64
C LEU A 42 -12.12 2.52 -6.30
N LEU A 43 -13.38 2.23 -5.97
CA LEU A 43 -14.34 3.24 -5.50
C LEU A 43 -13.89 3.86 -4.18
N ILE A 44 -13.47 3.05 -3.20
CA ILE A 44 -12.96 3.55 -1.92
C ILE A 44 -11.71 4.42 -2.13
N VAL A 45 -10.76 3.99 -2.95
CA VAL A 45 -9.58 4.79 -3.31
C VAL A 45 -9.99 6.10 -3.96
N GLY A 46 -10.94 6.10 -4.90
CA GLY A 46 -11.48 7.31 -5.51
C GLY A 46 -12.09 8.27 -4.49
N VAL A 47 -12.90 7.74 -3.55
CA VAL A 47 -13.48 8.53 -2.45
C VAL A 47 -12.39 9.08 -1.53
N VAL A 48 -11.41 8.27 -1.13
CA VAL A 48 -10.30 8.70 -0.28
C VAL A 48 -9.49 9.80 -0.95
N ILE A 49 -9.21 9.69 -2.26
CA ILE A 49 -8.52 10.74 -3.02
C ILE A 49 -9.35 12.02 -3.06
N LEU A 50 -10.65 11.92 -3.33
CA LEU A 50 -11.56 13.07 -3.36
C LEU A 50 -11.61 13.77 -1.99
N VAL A 51 -11.78 13.00 -0.92
CA VAL A 51 -11.82 13.53 0.45
C VAL A 51 -10.49 14.17 0.81
N ASN A 52 -9.35 13.54 0.54
CA ASN A 52 -8.04 14.10 0.84
C ASN A 52 -7.78 15.41 0.07
N ARG A 53 -8.15 15.49 -1.22
CA ARG A 53 -8.02 16.74 -1.98
C ARG A 53 -8.89 17.86 -1.40
N ARG A 54 -10.13 17.55 -1.04
CA ARG A 54 -11.03 18.52 -0.40
C ARG A 54 -10.52 18.94 0.97
N LEU A 55 -9.93 18.02 1.72
CA LEU A 55 -9.39 18.27 3.05
C LEU A 55 -8.12 19.13 2.99
N GLU A 56 -7.24 18.90 2.02
CA GLU A 56 -6.05 19.71 1.74
C GLU A 56 -6.41 21.18 1.47
N ASP A 57 -7.48 21.42 0.69
CA ASP A 57 -7.96 22.78 0.37
C ASP A 57 -8.84 23.41 1.46
N SER A 58 -9.15 22.67 2.52
CA SER A 58 -9.99 23.13 3.62
C SER A 58 -9.22 24.00 4.64
N HIS A 59 -9.94 24.64 5.56
CA HIS A 59 -9.31 25.34 6.69
C HIS A 59 -8.49 24.40 7.58
N ILE A 60 -8.95 23.16 7.77
CA ILE A 60 -8.24 22.13 8.54
C ILE A 60 -6.92 21.77 7.85
N GLY A 61 -6.94 21.59 6.52
CA GLY A 61 -5.75 21.30 5.73
C GLY A 61 -4.70 22.41 5.82
N ARG A 62 -5.13 23.68 5.67
CA ARG A 62 -4.25 24.84 5.85
C ARG A 62 -3.68 24.96 7.27
N ALA A 63 -4.47 24.60 8.29
CA ALA A 63 -4.00 24.57 9.67
C ALA A 63 -2.92 23.48 9.87
N TRP A 64 -3.07 22.30 9.26
CA TRP A 64 -2.02 21.27 9.28
C TRP A 64 -0.77 21.68 8.54
N GLU A 65 -0.90 22.39 7.43
CA GLU A 65 0.23 22.96 6.69
C GLU A 65 0.99 23.97 7.56
N ALA A 66 0.29 24.90 8.22
CA ALA A 66 0.91 25.86 9.15
C ALA A 66 1.66 25.16 10.31
N ILE A 67 1.06 24.13 10.90
CA ILE A 67 1.69 23.34 11.98
C ILE A 67 2.93 22.60 11.48
N ARG A 68 2.93 22.13 10.23
CA ARG A 68 4.06 21.43 9.61
C ARG A 68 5.25 22.35 9.36
N GLU A 69 5.00 23.61 9.00
CA GLU A 69 6.06 24.60 8.75
C GLU A 69 6.65 25.14 10.05
N ASP A 70 5.82 25.63 10.98
CA ASP A 70 6.26 26.09 12.30
C ASP A 70 5.12 25.97 13.34
N GLU A 71 5.27 25.01 14.25
CA GLU A 71 4.30 24.75 15.31
C GLU A 71 4.16 25.92 16.30
N VAL A 72 5.26 26.61 16.61
CA VAL A 72 5.26 27.72 17.57
C VAL A 72 4.57 28.93 16.95
N ALA A 73 4.87 29.24 15.69
CA ALA A 73 4.20 30.32 14.96
C ALA A 73 2.71 30.02 14.77
N ALA A 74 2.34 28.79 14.41
CA ALA A 74 0.94 28.40 14.27
C ALA A 74 0.17 28.57 15.59
N GLN A 75 0.78 28.24 16.72
CA GLN A 75 0.19 28.44 18.05
C GLN A 75 0.02 29.93 18.39
N ALA A 76 1.01 30.76 18.08
CA ALA A 76 0.93 32.21 18.28
C ALA A 76 -0.19 32.86 17.43
N MET A 77 -0.47 32.30 16.25
CA MET A 77 -1.58 32.69 15.37
C MET A 77 -2.94 32.11 15.78
N GLY A 78 -3.03 31.45 16.94
CA GLY A 78 -4.28 30.95 17.51
C GLY A 78 -4.74 29.59 16.99
N VAL A 79 -3.89 28.83 16.28
CA VAL A 79 -4.24 27.48 15.81
C VAL A 79 -4.25 26.49 16.99
N PRO A 80 -5.35 25.76 17.24
CA PRO A 80 -5.43 24.81 18.35
C PRO A 80 -4.67 23.52 18.02
N LEU A 81 -3.37 23.48 18.34
CA LEU A 81 -2.44 22.39 18.01
C LEU A 81 -2.95 20.99 18.36
N VAL A 82 -3.40 20.80 19.61
CA VAL A 82 -3.85 19.49 20.11
C VAL A 82 -5.04 18.97 19.29
N ARG A 83 -6.05 19.81 19.05
CA ARG A 83 -7.23 19.43 18.26
C ARG A 83 -6.84 19.08 16.83
N MET A 84 -5.96 19.88 16.22
CA MET A 84 -5.53 19.65 14.84
C MET A 84 -4.71 18.36 14.70
N LYS A 85 -3.78 18.08 15.63
CA LYS A 85 -3.02 16.82 15.63
C LYS A 85 -3.92 15.59 15.85
N LEU A 86 -4.89 15.69 16.77
CA LEU A 86 -5.87 14.61 16.99
C LEU A 86 -6.77 14.37 15.77
N LEU A 87 -7.19 15.43 15.08
CA LEU A 87 -7.94 15.30 13.82
C LEU A 87 -7.10 14.63 12.74
N ALA A 88 -5.82 14.97 12.60
CA ALA A 88 -4.93 14.33 11.63
C ALA A 88 -4.81 12.82 11.90
N PHE A 89 -4.62 12.45 13.17
CA PHE A 89 -4.58 11.06 13.59
C PHE A 89 -5.91 10.34 13.34
N ALA A 90 -7.04 10.94 13.71
CA ALA A 90 -8.37 10.35 13.53
C ALA A 90 -8.72 10.16 12.05
N CYS A 91 -8.37 11.12 11.18
CA CYS A 91 -8.53 10.99 9.73
C CYS A 91 -7.67 9.88 9.14
N GLY A 92 -6.40 9.74 9.55
CA GLY A 92 -5.56 8.63 9.12
C GLY A 92 -6.07 7.27 9.59
N ALA A 93 -6.46 7.18 10.86
CA ALA A 93 -6.97 5.96 11.47
C ALA A 93 -8.30 5.50 10.85
N SER A 94 -9.19 6.42 10.45
CA SER A 94 -10.46 6.07 9.82
C SER A 94 -10.27 5.43 8.45
N PHE A 95 -9.37 5.97 7.61
CA PHE A 95 -9.03 5.38 6.32
C PHE A 95 -8.34 4.01 6.47
N ALA A 96 -7.41 3.88 7.42
CA ALA A 96 -6.77 2.62 7.73
C ALA A 96 -7.78 1.56 8.21
N GLY A 97 -8.72 1.95 9.08
CA GLY A 97 -9.79 1.09 9.57
C GLY A 97 -10.73 0.62 8.45
N ALA A 98 -11.17 1.53 7.57
CA ALA A 98 -12.01 1.19 6.42
C ALA A 98 -11.33 0.15 5.51
N MET A 99 -10.04 0.34 5.21
CA MET A 99 -9.27 -0.63 4.42
C MET A 99 -9.05 -1.96 5.15
N GLY A 100 -8.87 -1.94 6.48
CA GLY A 100 -8.76 -3.14 7.31
C GLY A 100 -10.00 -4.02 7.26
N VAL A 101 -11.20 -3.43 7.26
CA VAL A 101 -12.47 -4.16 7.10
C VAL A 101 -12.55 -4.84 5.73
N VAL A 102 -12.22 -4.10 4.66
CA VAL A 102 -12.22 -4.65 3.29
C VAL A 102 -11.20 -5.78 3.14
N PHE A 103 -10.00 -5.60 3.68
CA PHE A 103 -8.96 -6.61 3.69
C PHE A 103 -9.41 -7.89 4.39
N SER A 104 -10.04 -7.75 5.57
CA SER A 104 -10.54 -8.87 6.36
C SER A 104 -11.66 -9.62 5.64
N ALA A 105 -12.58 -8.89 4.98
CA ALA A 105 -13.65 -9.48 4.17
C ALA A 105 -13.12 -10.21 2.92
N LYS A 106 -12.04 -9.71 2.31
CA LYS A 106 -11.38 -10.37 1.16
C LYS A 106 -10.66 -11.65 1.59
N GLN A 107 -9.92 -11.61 2.70
CA GLN A 107 -9.10 -12.73 3.15
C GLN A 107 -9.92 -13.86 3.80
N VAL A 108 -11.15 -13.58 4.27
CA VAL A 108 -12.10 -14.52 4.93
C VAL A 108 -11.59 -15.08 6.26
N PHE A 109 -10.29 -15.01 6.50
CA PHE A 109 -9.58 -15.39 7.69
C PHE A 109 -8.57 -14.31 8.05
N ILE A 110 -8.53 -13.95 9.32
CA ILE A 110 -7.55 -13.01 9.84
C ILE A 110 -6.86 -13.59 11.07
N ASN A 111 -5.52 -13.57 11.09
CA ASN A 111 -4.70 -13.96 12.23
C ASN A 111 -3.74 -12.81 12.63
N PRO A 112 -3.38 -12.71 13.92
CA PRO A 112 -2.43 -11.68 14.37
C PRO A 112 -1.07 -11.73 13.67
N GLU A 113 -0.64 -12.91 13.23
CA GLU A 113 0.62 -13.09 12.51
C GLU A 113 0.62 -12.45 11.11
N SER A 114 -0.53 -12.07 10.56
CA SER A 114 -0.61 -11.28 9.32
C SER A 114 -0.31 -9.79 9.53
N PHE A 115 -0.29 -9.31 10.78
CA PHE A 115 -0.06 -7.89 11.11
C PHE A 115 1.20 -7.72 11.94
N THR A 116 2.32 -8.18 11.41
CA THR A 116 3.62 -8.02 12.08
C THR A 116 4.14 -6.60 11.95
N PHE A 117 5.07 -6.23 12.83
CA PHE A 117 5.79 -4.95 12.75
C PHE A 117 6.45 -4.73 11.39
N LEU A 118 6.96 -5.79 10.76
CA LEU A 118 7.60 -5.72 9.44
C LEU A 118 6.58 -5.39 8.33
N GLU A 119 5.34 -5.87 8.42
CA GLU A 119 4.29 -5.51 7.46
C GLU A 119 3.93 -4.03 7.57
N SER A 120 3.84 -3.49 8.80
CA SER A 120 3.61 -2.06 9.03
C SER A 120 4.74 -1.19 8.48
N ILE A 121 6.00 -1.60 8.66
CA ILE A 121 7.15 -0.94 8.02
C ILE A 121 7.05 -1.03 6.49
N GLY A 122 6.60 -2.18 5.95
CA GLY A 122 6.39 -2.37 4.52
C GLY A 122 5.40 -1.36 3.93
N VAL A 123 4.26 -1.13 4.59
CA VAL A 123 3.29 -0.11 4.16
C VAL A 123 3.90 1.30 4.23
N LEU A 124 4.63 1.63 5.30
CA LEU A 124 5.32 2.91 5.42
C LEU A 124 6.36 3.10 4.30
N ALA A 125 7.12 2.04 4.00
CA ALA A 125 8.12 2.00 2.95
C ALA A 125 7.52 2.28 1.56
N MET A 126 6.35 1.70 1.25
CA MET A 126 5.63 1.99 0.01
C MET A 126 5.33 3.49 -0.13
N VAL A 127 4.88 4.13 0.94
CA VAL A 127 4.55 5.56 0.94
C VAL A 127 5.80 6.44 0.83
N ILE A 128 6.86 6.11 1.57
CA ILE A 128 8.15 6.83 1.50
C ILE A 128 8.75 6.75 0.10
N LEU A 129 8.78 5.55 -0.48
CA LEU A 129 9.29 5.32 -1.83
C LEU A 129 8.48 6.11 -2.87
N GLY A 130 7.16 6.15 -2.71
CA GLY A 130 6.28 6.95 -3.55
C GLY A 130 6.51 8.46 -3.45
N GLY A 131 6.72 8.96 -2.23
CA GLY A 131 6.95 10.36 -1.89
C GLY A 131 5.97 10.87 -0.84
N MET A 132 6.51 11.33 0.29
CA MET A 132 5.69 11.87 1.40
C MET A 132 5.01 13.17 0.98
N GLY A 133 3.68 13.22 1.08
CA GLY A 133 2.87 14.39 0.70
C GLY A 133 2.40 14.42 -0.76
N SER A 134 2.55 13.33 -1.51
CA SER A 134 2.02 13.20 -2.88
C SER A 134 1.09 11.99 -2.98
N ILE A 135 -0.22 12.23 -3.15
CA ILE A 135 -1.21 11.17 -3.37
C ILE A 135 -0.82 10.26 -4.56
N PRO A 136 -0.52 10.79 -5.77
CA PRO A 136 -0.11 9.93 -6.88
C PRO A 136 1.26 9.27 -6.63
N GLY A 137 2.14 9.92 -5.87
CA GLY A 137 3.41 9.32 -5.43
C GLY A 137 3.18 8.09 -4.58
N ALA A 138 2.35 8.18 -3.53
CA ALA A 138 2.02 7.05 -2.66
C ALA A 138 1.42 5.86 -3.43
N ILE A 139 0.53 6.12 -4.41
CA ILE A 139 -0.03 5.08 -5.29
C ILE A 139 1.06 4.42 -6.13
N LEU A 140 1.95 5.21 -6.72
CA LEU A 140 3.07 4.69 -7.51
C LEU A 140 4.03 3.86 -6.64
N GLY A 141 4.35 4.34 -5.45
CA GLY A 141 5.21 3.64 -4.50
C GLY A 141 4.64 2.28 -4.08
N ALA A 142 3.35 2.24 -3.72
CA ALA A 142 2.63 1.00 -3.45
C ALA A 142 2.62 0.06 -4.67
N THR A 143 2.38 0.60 -5.87
CA THR A 143 2.35 -0.18 -7.12
C THR A 143 3.71 -0.80 -7.43
N VAL A 144 4.79 0.01 -7.39
CA VAL A 144 6.16 -0.43 -7.69
C VAL A 144 6.61 -1.52 -6.72
N VAL A 145 6.41 -1.32 -5.42
CA VAL A 145 6.78 -2.29 -4.39
C VAL A 145 5.98 -3.59 -4.54
N THR A 146 4.67 -3.48 -4.82
CA THR A 146 3.80 -4.65 -5.03
C THR A 146 4.21 -5.43 -6.27
N VAL A 147 4.49 -4.76 -7.39
CA VAL A 147 4.94 -5.40 -8.64
C VAL A 147 6.31 -6.04 -8.46
N LEU A 148 7.23 -5.35 -7.78
CA LEU A 148 8.54 -5.89 -7.45
C LEU A 148 8.43 -7.20 -6.67
N ASN A 149 7.61 -7.24 -5.62
CA ASN A 149 7.39 -8.48 -4.86
C ASN A 149 6.68 -9.54 -5.70
N LEU A 150 5.48 -9.23 -6.20
CA LEU A 150 4.60 -10.25 -6.74
C LEU A 150 5.02 -10.76 -8.11
N GLN A 151 5.64 -9.93 -8.94
CA GLN A 151 6.00 -10.28 -10.32
C GLN A 151 7.50 -10.47 -10.47
N VAL A 152 8.32 -9.53 -10.00
CA VAL A 152 9.76 -9.57 -10.26
C VAL A 152 10.45 -10.61 -9.38
N LEU A 153 10.29 -10.53 -8.06
CA LEU A 153 10.98 -11.44 -7.13
C LEU A 153 10.43 -12.86 -7.23
N LYS A 154 9.11 -13.03 -7.26
CA LYS A 154 8.48 -14.34 -7.45
C LYS A 154 8.74 -14.89 -8.86
N GLY A 155 8.64 -14.07 -9.91
CA GLY A 155 8.92 -14.50 -11.28
C GLY A 155 10.37 -14.93 -11.47
N LEU A 156 11.33 -14.16 -10.95
CA LEU A 156 12.74 -14.53 -10.92
C LEU A 156 12.94 -15.84 -10.15
N SER A 157 12.27 -16.02 -9.01
CA SER A 157 12.33 -17.26 -8.24
C SER A 157 11.80 -18.46 -9.04
N LEU A 158 10.71 -18.30 -9.78
CA LEU A 158 10.14 -19.37 -10.61
C LEU A 158 11.08 -19.71 -11.78
N TRP A 159 11.57 -18.70 -12.48
CA TRP A 159 12.54 -18.87 -13.56
C TRP A 159 13.82 -19.56 -13.09
N LEU A 160 14.37 -19.16 -11.93
CA LEU A 160 15.53 -19.83 -11.33
C LEU A 160 15.23 -21.29 -10.97
N ASN A 161 14.02 -21.58 -10.45
CA ASN A 161 13.60 -22.93 -10.14
C ASN A 161 13.46 -23.80 -11.40
N GLU A 162 12.98 -23.25 -12.52
CA GLU A 162 12.90 -23.94 -13.81
C GLU A 162 14.30 -24.26 -14.36
N LEU A 163 15.23 -23.30 -14.33
CA LEU A 163 16.62 -23.53 -14.74
C LEU A 163 17.33 -24.57 -13.86
N ARG A 164 17.04 -24.57 -12.55
CA ARG A 164 17.52 -25.59 -11.62
C ARG A 164 17.02 -26.98 -12.00
N ASN A 165 15.73 -27.09 -12.32
CA ASN A 165 15.11 -28.36 -12.72
C ASN A 165 15.57 -28.84 -14.11
N ALA A 166 15.97 -27.91 -14.98
CA ALA A 166 16.55 -28.21 -16.29
C ALA A 166 18.00 -28.73 -16.23
N GLY A 167 18.62 -28.80 -15.05
CA GLY A 167 19.95 -29.38 -14.87
C GLY A 167 21.08 -28.58 -15.52
N VAL A 168 20.88 -27.28 -15.75
CA VAL A 168 21.85 -26.42 -16.42
C VAL A 168 23.10 -26.26 -15.55
N THR A 169 24.26 -26.60 -16.08
CA THR A 169 25.56 -26.36 -15.45
C THR A 169 26.09 -24.99 -15.88
N ILE A 170 26.29 -24.07 -14.94
CA ILE A 170 26.89 -22.76 -15.21
C ILE A 170 28.25 -22.71 -14.50
N LEU A 171 29.32 -22.38 -15.23
CA LEU A 171 30.69 -22.27 -14.68
C LEU A 171 31.15 -23.53 -13.92
N GLY A 172 30.76 -24.72 -14.37
CA GLY A 172 31.17 -25.99 -13.76
C GLY A 172 30.39 -26.39 -12.50
N TYR A 173 29.42 -25.58 -12.05
CA TYR A 173 28.53 -25.90 -10.95
C TYR A 173 27.16 -26.33 -11.47
N ASN A 174 26.65 -27.47 -10.98
CA ASN A 174 25.28 -27.92 -11.24
C ASN A 174 24.31 -27.00 -10.48
N LEU A 175 23.45 -26.25 -11.19
CA LEU A 175 22.41 -25.43 -10.55
C LEU A 175 21.49 -26.27 -9.66
N ALA A 176 21.34 -27.56 -9.94
CA ALA A 176 20.60 -28.53 -9.11
C ALA A 176 21.06 -28.57 -7.64
N ASN A 177 22.33 -28.25 -7.36
CA ASN A 177 22.92 -28.28 -6.02
C ASN A 177 22.92 -26.90 -5.33
N LEU A 178 22.34 -25.86 -5.93
CA LEU A 178 22.17 -24.59 -5.23
C LEU A 178 21.27 -24.81 -4.01
N PRO A 179 21.74 -24.47 -2.79
CA PRO A 179 20.94 -24.66 -1.59
C PRO A 179 19.65 -23.85 -1.71
N THR A 180 18.52 -24.43 -1.30
CA THR A 180 17.17 -23.82 -1.29
C THR A 180 17.06 -22.56 -0.41
N GLN A 181 18.16 -22.15 0.20
CA GLN A 181 18.31 -20.90 0.93
C GLN A 181 18.50 -19.70 -0.02
N LEU A 182 18.98 -19.91 -1.25
CA LEU A 182 19.16 -18.86 -2.29
C LEU A 182 17.88 -18.58 -3.12
N GLU A 183 16.71 -18.62 -2.49
CA GLU A 183 15.46 -18.22 -3.14
C GLU A 183 15.27 -16.69 -3.00
N PRO A 184 15.16 -15.92 -4.09
CA PRO A 184 14.99 -14.47 -4.03
C PRO A 184 13.79 -14.03 -3.18
N ALA A 185 12.74 -14.86 -3.12
CA ALA A 185 11.55 -14.62 -2.31
C ALA A 185 11.84 -14.60 -0.80
N LYS A 186 12.84 -15.35 -0.30
CA LYS A 186 13.23 -15.33 1.12
C LYS A 186 13.96 -14.03 1.49
N TYR A 187 14.64 -13.42 0.52
CA TYR A 187 15.39 -12.17 0.70
C TYR A 187 14.58 -10.91 0.37
N GLU A 188 13.28 -11.04 0.08
CA GLU A 188 12.39 -9.93 -0.24
C GLU A 188 12.54 -8.76 0.73
N ARG A 189 12.54 -9.05 2.04
CA ARG A 189 12.66 -8.04 3.10
C ARG A 189 14.00 -7.30 3.07
N MET A 190 15.08 -8.00 2.75
CA MET A 190 16.41 -7.40 2.61
C MET A 190 16.48 -6.51 1.36
N ILE A 191 15.87 -6.97 0.25
CA ILE A 191 15.79 -6.21 -1.00
C ILE A 191 14.97 -4.93 -0.79
N PHE A 192 13.86 -5.00 -0.07
CA PHE A 192 13.08 -3.81 0.30
C PHE A 192 13.87 -2.83 1.17
N GLY A 193 14.58 -3.31 2.20
CA GLY A 193 15.45 -2.46 3.02
C GLY A 193 16.52 -1.77 2.18
N LEU A 194 17.16 -2.51 1.27
CA LEU A 194 18.19 -1.98 0.39
C LEU A 194 17.63 -0.94 -0.58
N ILE A 195 16.46 -1.19 -1.16
CA ILE A 195 15.77 -0.23 -2.03
C ILE A 195 15.43 1.04 -1.27
N LEU A 196 14.96 0.94 -0.02
CA LEU A 196 14.70 2.11 0.81
C LEU A 196 15.96 2.92 1.08
N VAL A 197 17.07 2.26 1.45
CA VAL A 197 18.34 2.95 1.70
C VAL A 197 18.84 3.64 0.44
N LEU A 198 18.86 2.94 -0.71
CA LEU A 198 19.25 3.52 -1.99
C LEU A 198 18.36 4.70 -2.36
N MET A 199 17.05 4.56 -2.18
CA MET A 199 16.10 5.61 -2.49
C MET A 199 16.29 6.83 -1.57
N MET A 200 16.56 6.63 -0.28
CA MET A 200 16.88 7.73 0.65
C MET A 200 18.17 8.45 0.28
N ILE A 201 19.16 7.73 -0.26
CA ILE A 201 20.42 8.31 -0.73
C ILE A 201 20.21 9.12 -2.02
N TYR A 202 19.54 8.55 -3.02
CA TYR A 202 19.45 9.16 -4.35
C TYR A 202 18.29 10.16 -4.50
N ARG A 203 17.16 9.92 -3.82
CA ARG A 203 15.93 10.74 -3.91
C ARG A 203 15.16 10.75 -2.58
N PRO A 204 15.60 11.52 -1.58
CA PRO A 204 14.95 11.55 -0.25
C PRO A 204 13.49 12.05 -0.26
N GLN A 205 13.01 12.62 -1.38
CA GLN A 205 11.65 13.17 -1.49
C GLN A 205 10.61 12.21 -2.08
N GLY A 206 10.99 11.03 -2.58
CA GLY A 206 10.07 10.17 -3.34
C GLY A 206 10.42 9.98 -4.80
N ILE A 207 9.73 9.04 -5.45
CA ILE A 207 9.64 8.98 -6.92
C ILE A 207 8.91 10.22 -7.45
N LEU A 208 7.78 10.61 -6.82
CA LEU A 208 6.98 11.78 -7.21
C LEU A 208 6.78 12.73 -6.02
N PRO A 209 7.61 13.78 -5.88
CA PRO A 209 7.51 14.72 -4.77
C PRO A 209 6.24 15.59 -4.84
N ALA A 210 5.84 16.14 -3.70
CA ALA A 210 4.67 17.00 -3.57
C ALA A 210 4.82 18.30 -4.40
N ARG A 211 3.81 18.61 -5.23
CA ARG A 211 3.84 19.73 -6.21
C ARG A 211 3.79 21.14 -5.60
N ARG A 212 3.47 21.29 -4.30
CA ARG A 212 3.28 22.62 -3.69
C ARG A 212 4.57 23.40 -3.46
N ARG A 213 5.73 22.75 -3.35
CA ARG A 213 7.05 23.43 -3.24
C ARG A 213 7.39 24.32 -4.44
N THR A 214 6.74 24.12 -5.58
CA THR A 214 6.98 24.90 -6.81
C THR A 214 6.26 26.25 -6.82
N ARG A 215 5.22 26.46 -6.00
CA ARG A 215 4.48 27.74 -5.96
C ARG A 215 5.24 28.86 -5.24
N GLU A 216 6.23 28.54 -4.43
CA GLU A 216 7.10 29.52 -3.75
C GLU A 216 8.20 30.07 -4.66
N LEU A 217 8.54 29.37 -5.75
CA LEU A 217 9.62 29.74 -6.67
C LEU A 217 9.14 30.46 -7.95
N GLY A 218 7.83 30.48 -8.20
CA GLY A 218 7.23 31.11 -9.40
C GLY A 218 6.48 32.41 -9.14
N GLY A 219 6.54 32.95 -7.92
CA GLY A 219 5.83 34.15 -7.49
C GLY A 219 6.74 35.27 -6.97
N GLY A 220 7.95 35.37 -7.51
CA GLY A 220 8.86 36.50 -7.33
C GLY A 220 8.78 37.47 -8.50
#